data_AF-A0A8S1S902-F1
#
_entry.id   AF-A0A8S1S902-F1
#
_cell.length_a   1.000
_cell.length_b   1.000
_cell.length_c   1.000
_cell.angle_alpha   90.00
_cell.angle_beta   90.00
_cell.angle_gamma   90.00
#
_symmetry.space_group_name_H-M   'P 1'
#
loop_
_entity.id
_entity.type
_entity.pdbx_description
1 polymer ?
#
loop_
_entity_poly.entity_id
_entity_poly.type
_entity_poly.pdbx_seq_one_letter_code
_entity_poly.pdbx_strand_id
1 'polypeptide(L)'
;MQQAIPNITPEVKQRLEDQGFKPFKYRPLPEYANPHSLQYWLTNAGLGLICLLGRHYASSQQSIRILWSASAVFIPLYAIATNAKLDGLRQNNFYRKTLEDRLELHPLTRRAWERAKQTHKEYQDQLREEIATLEAELRK
;
A
#
# COMPACT_ATOMS: atom_id res chain seq x y z
N MET A 1 5.82 -19.15 5.51
CA MET A 1 5.79 -17.93 4.68
C MET A 1 6.37 -18.26 3.31
N GLN A 2 5.54 -18.34 2.26
CA GLN A 2 6.04 -18.51 0.88
C GLN A 2 6.63 -17.17 0.43
N GLN A 3 7.87 -17.18 -0.06
CA GLN A 3 8.47 -15.99 -0.67
C GLN A 3 7.64 -15.64 -1.92
N ALA A 4 7.18 -14.38 -2.02
CA ALA A 4 6.32 -13.90 -3.12
C ALA A 4 7.01 -13.97 -4.49
N ILE A 5 8.31 -14.23 -4.52
CA ILE A 5 9.11 -14.48 -5.71
C ILE A 5 9.86 -15.79 -5.43
N PRO A 6 9.66 -16.85 -6.23
CA PRO A 6 10.42 -18.08 -6.05
C PRO A 6 11.91 -17.77 -6.16
N ASN A 7 12.71 -18.30 -5.24
CA ASN A 7 14.15 -18.12 -5.26
C ASN A 7 14.71 -18.82 -6.52
N ILE A 8 15.05 -18.04 -7.55
CA ILE A 8 15.51 -18.56 -8.83
C ILE A 8 16.92 -19.13 -8.63
N THR A 9 17.12 -20.40 -8.98
CA THR A 9 18.45 -21.02 -8.97
C THR A 9 19.37 -20.33 -9.99
N PRO A 10 20.70 -20.25 -9.74
CA PRO A 10 21.63 -19.54 -10.61
C PRO A 10 21.60 -20.05 -12.07
N GLU A 11 21.34 -21.34 -12.27
CA GLU A 11 21.19 -21.95 -13.60
C GLU A 11 19.99 -21.40 -14.39
N VAL A 12 18.85 -21.19 -13.73
CA VAL A 12 17.64 -20.66 -14.37
C VAL A 12 17.83 -19.18 -14.71
N LYS A 13 18.52 -18.43 -13.85
CA LYS A 13 18.86 -17.03 -14.10
C LYS A 13 19.73 -16.90 -15.36
N GLN A 14 20.76 -17.72 -15.49
CA GLN A 14 21.66 -17.70 -16.64
C GLN A 14 20.94 -18.07 -17.94
N ARG A 15 20.08 -19.09 -17.91
CA ARG A 15 19.23 -19.47 -19.06
C ARG A 15 18.29 -18.34 -19.49
N LEU A 16 17.73 -17.59 -18.54
CA LEU A 16 16.86 -16.44 -18.83
C LEU A 16 17.65 -15.27 -19.42
N GLU A 17 18.86 -15.02 -18.93
CA GLU A 17 19.77 -14.00 -19.48
C GLU A 17 20.19 -14.34 -20.92
N ASP A 18 20.49 -15.61 -21.22
CA ASP A 18 20.81 -16.11 -22.57
C ASP A 18 19.63 -15.98 -23.54
N GLN A 19 18.40 -16.11 -23.04
CA GLN A 19 17.17 -15.86 -23.80
C GLN A 19 16.84 -14.36 -23.97
N GLY A 20 17.69 -13.47 -23.45
CA GLY A 20 17.54 -12.01 -23.56
C GLY A 20 16.57 -11.41 -22.54
N PHE A 21 16.08 -12.19 -21.58
CA PHE A 21 15.25 -11.66 -20.50
C PHE A 21 16.10 -10.84 -19.55
N LYS A 22 15.75 -9.56 -19.40
CA LYS A 22 16.35 -8.68 -18.41
C LYS A 22 15.59 -8.79 -17.09
N PRO A 23 16.29 -8.68 -15.94
CA PRO A 23 15.60 -8.62 -14.66
C PRO A 23 14.60 -7.48 -14.68
N PHE A 24 13.37 -7.78 -14.27
CA PHE A 24 12.30 -6.78 -14.21
C PHE A 24 12.75 -5.63 -13.31
N LYS A 25 12.89 -4.44 -13.90
CA LYS A 25 13.15 -3.21 -13.18
C LYS A 25 11.85 -2.41 -13.15
N TYR A 26 11.39 -2.06 -11.95
CA TYR A 26 10.31 -1.10 -11.80
C TYR A 26 10.71 0.20 -12.49
N ARG A 27 9.96 0.61 -13.52
CA ARG A 27 10.16 1.92 -14.13
C ARG A 27 9.74 2.97 -13.10
N PRO A 28 10.64 3.88 -12.66
CA PRO A 28 10.25 4.91 -11.73
C PRO A 28 9.17 5.80 -12.37
N LEU A 29 8.25 6.29 -11.55
CA LEU A 29 7.29 7.29 -11.99
C LEU A 29 8.05 8.52 -12.49
N PRO A 30 7.61 9.16 -13.60
CA PRO A 30 8.14 10.46 -13.99
C PRO A 30 8.06 11.45 -12.83
N GLU A 31 9.06 12.31 -12.66
CA GLU A 31 9.15 13.19 -11.49
C GLU A 31 7.92 14.10 -11.35
N TYR A 32 7.41 14.68 -12.44
CA TYR A 32 6.18 15.48 -12.40
C TYR A 32 4.92 14.71 -11.93
N ALA A 33 4.96 13.38 -11.92
CA ALA A 33 3.88 12.49 -11.47
C ALA A 33 4.21 11.78 -10.15
N ASN A 34 5.39 12.01 -9.57
CA ASN A 34 5.84 11.41 -8.33
C ASN A 34 5.60 12.36 -7.15
N PRO A 35 4.64 12.11 -6.25
CA PRO A 35 4.33 12.99 -5.12
C PRO A 35 5.46 13.17 -4.11
N HIS A 36 6.47 12.29 -4.14
CA HIS A 36 7.67 12.41 -3.32
C HIS A 36 8.73 13.32 -3.93
N SER A 37 8.53 13.81 -5.14
CA SER A 37 9.45 14.74 -5.80
C SER A 37 9.01 16.19 -5.60
N LEU A 38 9.97 17.11 -5.54
CA LEU A 38 9.69 18.53 -5.51
C LEU A 38 9.08 19.02 -6.84
N GLN A 39 9.45 18.40 -7.97
CA GLN A 39 8.93 18.75 -9.28
C GLN A 39 7.42 18.54 -9.37
N TYR A 40 6.89 17.49 -8.75
CA TYR A 40 5.45 17.24 -8.65
C TYR A 40 4.70 18.40 -7.98
N TRP A 41 5.20 18.85 -6.83
CA TRP A 41 4.58 19.95 -6.08
C TRP A 41 4.69 21.27 -6.82
N LEU A 42 5.83 21.56 -7.44
CA LEU A 42 5.99 22.73 -8.30
C LEU A 42 5.04 22.71 -9.50
N THR A 43 4.88 21.56 -10.14
CA THR A 43 3.99 21.43 -11.31
C THR A 43 2.53 21.68 -10.90
N ASN A 44 2.06 21.06 -9.81
CA ASN A 44 0.69 21.27 -9.32
C ASN A 44 0.47 22.70 -8.80
N ALA A 45 1.45 23.29 -8.11
CA ALA A 45 1.39 24.68 -7.67
C ALA A 45 1.34 25.66 -8.85
N GLY A 46 2.14 25.41 -9.89
CA GLY A 46 2.14 26.18 -11.13
C GLY A 46 0.79 26.10 -11.84
N LEU A 47 0.22 24.90 -11.97
CA LEU A 47 -1.14 24.72 -12.52
C LEU A 47 -2.20 25.46 -11.70
N GLY A 48 -2.11 25.42 -10.36
CA GLY A 48 -2.99 26.18 -9.48
C GLY A 48 -2.90 27.69 -9.70
N LEU A 49 -1.68 28.24 -9.83
CA LEU A 49 -1.46 29.65 -10.14
C LEU A 49 -2.02 30.03 -11.51
N ILE A 50 -1.81 29.20 -12.54
CA ILE A 50 -2.39 29.42 -13.87
C ILE A 50 -3.91 29.46 -13.79
N CYS A 51 -4.55 28.61 -12.99
CA CYS A 51 -5.99 28.64 -12.82
C CYS A 51 -6.49 29.92 -12.14
N LEU A 52 -5.75 30.46 -11.16
CA LEU A 52 -6.09 31.72 -10.51
C LEU A 52 -5.94 32.92 -11.46
N LEU A 53 -4.86 32.94 -12.26
CA LEU A 53 -4.66 33.96 -13.31
C LEU A 53 -5.73 33.87 -14.39
N GLY A 54 -6.05 32.66 -14.85
CA GLY A 54 -7.13 32.40 -15.80
C GLY A 54 -8.50 32.85 -15.27
N ARG A 55 -8.78 32.62 -13.99
CA ARG A 55 -9.98 33.14 -13.32
C ARG A 55 -10.02 34.66 -13.30
N HIS A 56 -8.90 35.32 -12.98
CA HIS A 56 -8.82 36.78 -12.97
C HIS A 56 -9.06 37.36 -14.36
N TYR A 57 -8.43 36.80 -15.38
CA TYR A 57 -8.63 37.21 -16.77
C TYR A 57 -10.07 36.97 -17.26
N ALA A 58 -10.65 35.81 -16.96
CA ALA A 58 -12.05 35.51 -17.26
C ALA A 58 -13.01 36.49 -16.55
N SER A 59 -12.62 37.03 -15.40
CA SER A 59 -13.39 38.05 -14.70
C SER A 59 -13.44 39.37 -15.48
N SER A 60 -12.30 39.78 -16.05
CA SER A 60 -12.21 40.98 -16.90
C SER A 60 -12.98 40.82 -18.21
N GLN A 61 -13.00 39.62 -18.78
CA GLN A 61 -13.68 39.29 -20.04
C GLN A 61 -15.18 38.92 -19.88
N GLN A 62 -15.73 38.98 -18.66
CA GLN A 62 -17.09 38.50 -18.35
C GLN A 62 -17.38 37.05 -18.81
N SER A 63 -16.33 36.22 -18.87
CA SER A 63 -16.43 34.81 -19.29
C SER A 63 -16.72 33.88 -18.11
N ILE A 64 -16.97 32.59 -18.40
CA ILE A 64 -17.31 31.56 -17.42
C ILE A 64 -16.12 31.31 -16.48
N ARG A 65 -16.33 31.59 -15.19
CA ARG A 65 -15.29 31.46 -14.14
C ARG A 65 -15.30 30.11 -13.44
N ILE A 66 -16.39 29.35 -13.57
CA ILE A 66 -16.62 28.11 -12.81
C ILE A 66 -15.53 27.08 -13.10
N LEU A 67 -15.13 26.92 -14.37
CA LEU A 67 -14.06 25.99 -14.76
C LEU A 67 -12.75 26.31 -14.04
N TRP A 68 -12.30 27.57 -14.12
CA TRP A 68 -11.07 28.02 -13.45
C TRP A 68 -11.12 27.86 -11.93
N SER A 69 -12.30 28.07 -11.34
CA SER A 69 -12.51 27.98 -9.90
C SER A 69 -12.49 26.54 -9.41
N ALA A 70 -13.15 25.65 -10.15
CA ALA A 70 -13.13 24.22 -9.88
C ALA A 70 -11.69 23.69 -9.98
N SER A 71 -10.99 24.00 -11.06
CA SER A 71 -9.60 23.58 -11.24
C SER A 71 -8.67 24.09 -10.13
N ALA A 72 -8.80 25.35 -9.72
CA ALA A 72 -7.99 25.93 -8.63
C ALA A 72 -8.17 25.18 -7.29
N VAL A 73 -9.33 24.57 -7.05
CA VAL A 73 -9.61 23.79 -5.84
C VAL A 73 -9.25 22.31 -6.02
N PHE A 74 -9.59 21.71 -7.16
CA PHE A 74 -9.39 20.28 -7.39
C PHE A 74 -7.93 19.89 -7.61
N ILE A 75 -7.10 20.75 -8.22
CA ILE A 75 -5.67 20.48 -8.43
C ILE A 75 -4.93 20.23 -7.10
N PRO A 76 -4.99 21.13 -6.10
CA PRO A 76 -4.31 20.89 -4.82
C PRO A 76 -4.92 19.72 -4.05
N LEU A 77 -6.26 19.55 -4.08
CA LEU A 77 -6.91 18.41 -3.44
C LEU A 77 -6.47 17.08 -4.04
N TYR A 78 -6.38 17.00 -5.37
CA TYR A 78 -5.88 15.83 -6.08
C TYR A 78 -4.42 15.54 -5.70
N ALA A 79 -3.60 16.59 -5.58
CA ALA A 79 -2.21 16.44 -5.21
C ALA A 79 -2.02 15.84 -3.80
N ILE A 80 -2.81 16.31 -2.84
CA ILE A 80 -2.79 15.78 -1.47
C ILE A 80 -3.35 14.35 -1.43
N ALA A 81 -4.47 14.10 -2.10
CA ALA A 81 -5.14 12.80 -2.10
C ALA A 81 -4.29 11.68 -2.73
N THR A 82 -3.56 11.99 -3.79
CA THR A 82 -2.66 11.03 -4.44
C THR A 82 -1.45 10.72 -3.57
N ASN A 83 -0.85 11.72 -2.91
CA ASN A 83 0.22 11.50 -1.94
C ASN A 83 -0.23 10.59 -0.78
N ALA A 84 -1.39 10.89 -0.18
CA ALA A 84 -1.94 10.10 0.92
C ALA A 84 -2.23 8.64 0.53
N LYS A 85 -2.77 8.41 -0.68
CA LYS A 85 -3.00 7.05 -1.20
C LYS A 85 -1.67 6.30 -1.40
N LEU A 86 -0.66 6.95 -1.95
CA LEU A 86 0.66 6.34 -2.17
C LEU A 86 1.36 6.01 -0.85
N ASP A 87 1.28 6.87 0.16
CA ASP A 87 1.79 6.59 1.49
C ASP A 87 1.09 5.38 2.13
N GLY A 88 -0.24 5.30 2.01
CA GLY A 88 -1.00 4.14 2.49
C GLY A 88 -0.63 2.84 1.77
N LEU A 89 -0.49 2.88 0.44
CA LEU A 89 -0.04 1.72 -0.34
C LEU A 89 1.39 1.32 0.01
N ARG A 90 2.27 2.29 0.25
CA ARG A 90 3.67 2.04 0.63
C ARG A 90 3.76 1.39 2.00
N GLN A 91 3.00 1.87 2.99
CA GLN A 91 2.91 1.25 4.31
C GLN A 91 2.40 -0.20 4.24
N ASN A 92 1.35 -0.45 3.45
CA ASN A 92 0.73 -1.77 3.33
C ASN A 92 1.57 -2.79 2.53
N ASN A 93 2.31 -2.35 1.51
CA ASN A 93 3.06 -3.24 0.61
C ASN A 93 4.53 -3.42 0.98
N PHE A 94 5.20 -2.38 1.50
CA PHE A 94 6.66 -2.45 1.73
C PHE A 94 7.04 -2.70 3.18
N TYR A 95 6.37 -2.04 4.12
CA TYR A 95 6.79 -2.05 5.53
C TYR A 95 6.07 -3.11 6.38
N ARG A 96 4.91 -3.61 5.94
CA ARG A 96 4.04 -4.49 6.74
C ARG A 96 3.68 -5.76 5.99
N LYS A 97 4.58 -6.74 6.09
CA LYS A 97 4.48 -8.01 5.36
C LYS A 97 3.73 -9.08 6.14
N THR A 98 3.64 -8.96 7.47
CA THR A 98 2.96 -9.94 8.32
C THR A 98 1.52 -9.53 8.63
N LEU A 99 0.69 -10.52 8.98
CA LEU A 99 -0.68 -10.31 9.40
C LEU A 99 -0.72 -9.46 10.68
N GLU A 100 0.20 -9.74 11.62
CA GLU A 100 0.37 -8.98 12.85
C GLU A 100 0.61 -7.49 12.59
N ASP A 101 1.55 -7.14 11.69
CA ASP A 101 1.85 -5.74 11.34
C ASP A 101 0.62 -5.01 10.75
N ARG A 102 -0.22 -5.75 10.01
CA ARG A 102 -1.44 -5.22 9.38
C ARG A 102 -2.57 -5.04 10.39
N LEU A 103 -2.66 -5.91 11.41
CA LEU A 103 -3.66 -5.83 12.46
C LEU A 103 -3.46 -4.61 13.37
N GLU A 104 -2.26 -4.04 13.45
CA GLU A 104 -2.00 -2.82 14.24
C GLU A 104 -2.80 -1.59 13.79
N LEU A 105 -3.18 -1.49 12.51
CA LEU A 105 -3.99 -0.38 11.98
C LEU A 105 -5.47 -0.52 12.30
N HIS A 106 -5.91 -1.73 12.65
CA HIS A 106 -7.31 -2.05 12.84
C HIS A 106 -7.50 -2.64 14.25
N PRO A 107 -7.64 -1.79 15.27
CA PRO A 107 -7.66 -2.22 16.68
C PRO A 107 -8.79 -3.22 16.97
N LEU A 108 -9.91 -3.13 16.23
CA LEU A 108 -11.02 -4.07 16.35
C LEU A 108 -10.67 -5.47 15.84
N THR A 109 -10.07 -5.58 14.64
CA THR A 109 -9.65 -6.89 14.12
C THR A 109 -8.47 -7.45 14.88
N ARG A 110 -7.56 -6.62 15.43
CA ARG A 110 -6.51 -7.09 16.35
C ARG A 110 -7.08 -7.77 17.58
N ARG A 111 -8.05 -7.14 18.26
CA ARG A 111 -8.71 -7.74 19.43
C ARG A 111 -9.43 -9.03 19.09
N ALA A 112 -10.09 -9.09 17.93
CA ALA A 112 -10.74 -10.31 17.46
C ALA A 112 -9.72 -11.43 17.19
N TRP A 113 -8.58 -11.09 16.58
CA TRP A 113 -7.49 -12.02 16.31
C TRP A 113 -6.82 -12.55 17.58
N GLU A 114 -6.56 -11.67 18.55
CA GLU A 114 -6.00 -12.07 19.86
C GLU A 114 -6.96 -13.01 20.60
N ARG A 115 -8.27 -12.74 20.60
CA ARG A 115 -9.27 -13.67 21.15
C ARG A 115 -9.26 -15.01 20.42
N ALA A 116 -9.24 -15.00 19.09
CA ALA A 116 -9.21 -16.24 18.30
C ALA A 116 -7.95 -17.09 18.60
N LYS A 117 -6.78 -16.44 18.74
CA LYS A 117 -5.54 -17.11 19.16
C LYS A 117 -5.68 -17.74 20.55
N GLN A 118 -6.31 -17.04 21.48
CA GLN A 118 -6.52 -17.51 22.85
C GLN A 118 -7.45 -18.72 22.89
N THR A 119 -8.62 -18.65 22.24
CA THR A 119 -9.56 -19.78 22.15
C THR A 119 -8.93 -20.99 21.46
N HIS A 120 -8.14 -20.77 20.41
CA HIS A 120 -7.45 -21.88 19.74
C HIS A 120 -6.41 -22.55 20.64
N LYS A 121 -5.69 -21.76 21.45
CA LYS A 121 -4.72 -22.30 22.40
C LYS A 121 -5.41 -23.13 23.49
N GLU A 122 -6.49 -22.60 24.07
CA GLU A 122 -7.30 -23.33 25.06
C GLU A 122 -7.81 -24.66 24.51
N TYR A 123 -8.30 -24.67 23.27
CA TYR A 123 -8.73 -25.90 22.60
C TYR A 123 -7.58 -26.90 22.37
N GLN A 124 -6.39 -26.43 21.94
CA GLN A 124 -5.23 -27.33 21.78
C GLN A 124 -4.74 -27.89 23.11
N ASP A 125 -4.77 -27.10 24.18
CA ASP A 125 -4.34 -27.53 25.51
C ASP A 125 -5.30 -28.62 26.04
N GLN A 126 -6.62 -28.45 25.86
CA GLN A 126 -7.63 -29.47 26.18
C GLN A 126 -7.42 -30.77 25.40
N LEU A 127 -7.20 -30.69 24.09
CA LEU A 127 -6.92 -31.88 23.28
C LEU A 127 -5.66 -32.63 23.73
N ARG A 128 -4.62 -31.91 24.16
CA ARG A 128 -3.39 -32.52 24.67
C ARG A 128 -3.63 -33.26 25.99
N GLU A 129 -4.44 -32.69 26.88
CA GLU A 129 -4.85 -33.35 28.11
C GLU A 129 -5.66 -34.62 27.83
N GLU A 130 -6.64 -34.56 26.92
CA GLU A 130 -7.44 -35.72 26.52
C GLU A 130 -6.60 -36.83 25.86
N ILE A 131 -5.64 -36.47 25.00
CA ILE A 131 -4.71 -37.45 24.42
C ILE A 131 -3.86 -38.08 25.50
N ALA A 132 -3.33 -37.29 26.45
CA ALA A 132 -2.50 -37.80 27.54
C ALA A 132 -3.27 -38.73 28.48
N THR A 133 -4.55 -38.45 28.77
CA THR A 133 -5.40 -39.32 29.58
C THR A 133 -5.71 -40.62 28.85
N LEU A 134 -6.07 -40.56 27.57
CA LEU A 134 -6.32 -41.75 26.74
C LEU A 134 -5.06 -42.62 26.59
N GLU A 135 -3.88 -42.02 26.40
CA GLU A 135 -2.62 -42.77 26.37
C GLU A 135 -2.28 -43.44 27.71
N ALA A 136 -2.63 -42.80 28.83
CA ALA A 136 -2.45 -43.37 30.16
C ALA A 136 -3.42 -44.53 30.44
N GLU A 137 -4.65 -44.46 29.91
CA GLU A 137 -5.63 -45.55 29.98
C GLU A 137 -5.24 -46.74 29.09
N LEU A 138 -4.70 -46.50 27.90
CA LEU A 138 -4.22 -47.53 26.98
C LEU A 138 -2.96 -48.28 27.47
N ARG A 139 -2.18 -47.67 28.37
CA ARG A 139 -0.98 -48.27 28.97
C ARG A 139 -1.25 -49.05 30.26
N LYS A 140 -2.47 -49.01 30.78
CA LYS A 140 -2.93 -49.87 31.88
C LYS A 140 -3.48 -51.19 31.35
#